data_AF-A0A9D5AHD8-F1
#
_entry.id   AF-A0A9D5AHD8-F1
#
_cell.length_a   1.000
_cell.length_b   1.000
_cell.length_c   1.000
_cell.angle_alpha   90.00
_cell.angle_beta   90.00
_cell.angle_gamma   90.00
#
_symmetry.space_group_name_H-M   'P 1'
#
loop_
_entity.id
_entity.type
_entity.pdbx_description
1 polymer ?
#
loop_
_entity_poly.entity_id
_entity_poly.type
_entity_poly.pdbx_seq_one_letter_code
_entity_poly.pdbx_strand_id
1 'polypeptide(L)'
;NFLFIFKSRRVQNFEVLILIDYILYPPNSRSLSLRMSHAVEEQLSLFRYLIQTRSFGESTLRFLESLLVTKDVKSLVEIRSSLKQLLKSESLSIINSIAAESLHDKLVVLDFFVHAFALVGDPESCLALRYEALVMRELKSASFQRLQVSPVEWLNFVEDAVHNGFHSVAVKVTIE
;
A
#
# COMPACT_ATOMS: atom_id res chain seq x y z
N ASN A 1 -8.00 8.26 -13.83
CA ASN A 1 -7.04 8.14 -14.94
C ASN A 1 -5.66 8.00 -14.31
N PHE A 2 -5.23 6.76 -14.09
CA PHE A 2 -4.07 6.28 -13.30
C PHE A 2 -2.69 6.81 -13.77
N LEU A 3 -2.68 7.84 -14.62
CA LEU A 3 -1.66 8.11 -15.62
C LEU A 3 -0.93 9.47 -15.46
N PHE A 4 -1.36 10.38 -14.59
CA PHE A 4 -0.78 11.73 -14.61
C PHE A 4 0.36 12.02 -13.61
N ILE A 5 0.72 11.07 -12.74
CA ILE A 5 1.79 11.24 -11.76
C ILE A 5 2.85 10.15 -11.92
N PHE A 6 3.28 9.87 -13.14
CA PHE A 6 4.66 9.43 -13.35
C PHE A 6 5.51 10.61 -13.81
N LYS A 7 5.16 11.84 -13.39
CA LYS A 7 5.83 13.06 -13.82
C LYS A 7 7.20 13.14 -13.16
N SER A 8 8.16 12.60 -13.90
CA SER A 8 9.58 12.93 -13.92
C SER A 8 9.91 14.16 -13.10
N ARG A 9 10.56 13.95 -11.95
CA ARG A 9 11.48 14.91 -11.37
C ARG A 9 12.55 14.15 -10.61
N ARG A 10 13.69 13.93 -11.28
CA ARG A 10 15.00 13.91 -10.62
C ARG A 10 15.13 15.25 -9.89
N VAL A 11 14.68 15.31 -8.64
CA VAL A 11 15.07 16.38 -7.74
C VAL A 11 15.87 15.71 -6.65
N GLN A 12 17.17 15.95 -6.70
CA GLN A 12 18.07 15.73 -5.60
C GLN A 12 17.43 16.37 -4.35
N ASN A 13 17.21 15.54 -3.32
CA ASN A 13 16.59 15.83 -2.04
C ASN A 13 15.08 15.54 -1.93
N PHE A 14 14.81 14.42 -1.25
CA PHE A 14 13.66 14.12 -0.39
C PHE A 14 12.29 14.64 -0.84
N GLU A 15 11.51 13.78 -1.52
CA GLU A 15 10.04 13.75 -1.40
C GLU A 15 9.47 12.52 -2.15
N VAL A 16 9.54 11.36 -1.48
CA VAL A 16 8.98 10.06 -1.91
C VAL A 16 7.46 9.98 -1.59
N LEU A 17 6.87 11.09 -1.12
CA LEU A 17 5.53 11.13 -0.52
C LEU A 17 4.42 11.59 -1.47
N ILE A 18 4.76 12.17 -2.63
CA ILE A 18 3.79 12.85 -3.50
C ILE A 18 2.83 11.87 -4.21
N LEU A 19 3.23 10.61 -4.44
CA LEU A 19 2.40 9.63 -5.13
C LEU A 19 1.25 9.10 -4.25
N ILE A 20 1.44 9.10 -2.93
CA ILE A 20 0.53 8.50 -1.94
C ILE A 20 -0.69 9.40 -1.70
N ASP A 21 -0.50 10.72 -1.68
CA ASP A 21 -1.58 11.70 -1.50
C ASP A 21 -2.66 11.60 -2.60
N TYR A 22 -2.28 11.20 -3.82
CA TYR A 22 -3.21 11.11 -4.95
C TYR A 22 -3.93 9.76 -5.10
N ILE A 23 -3.33 8.66 -4.61
CA ILE A 23 -3.89 7.30 -4.73
C ILE A 23 -4.84 6.97 -3.57
N LEU A 24 -4.60 7.58 -2.40
CA LEU A 24 -5.42 7.38 -1.20
C LEU A 24 -6.61 8.35 -1.11
N TYR A 25 -6.70 9.35 -1.99
CA TYR A 25 -7.79 10.34 -1.99
C TYR A 25 -8.48 10.50 -3.37
N PRO A 26 -9.41 9.60 -3.75
CA PRO A 26 -10.32 9.90 -4.84
C PRO A 26 -11.38 10.94 -4.40
N PRO A 27 -11.67 11.97 -5.20
CA PRO A 27 -12.66 13.00 -4.88
C PRO A 27 -14.10 12.46 -5.07
N ASN A 28 -14.53 11.54 -4.21
CA ASN A 28 -15.92 11.21 -3.85
C ASN A 28 -15.99 9.82 -3.19
N SER A 29 -15.68 9.74 -1.90
CA SER A 29 -15.96 8.56 -1.08
C SER A 29 -17.25 8.78 -0.30
N ARG A 30 -18.42 8.52 -0.92
CA ARG A 30 -19.68 8.51 -0.17
C ARG A 30 -19.66 7.34 0.80
N SER A 31 -19.68 7.65 2.10
CA SER A 31 -19.83 6.68 3.18
C SER A 31 -21.24 6.08 3.13
N LEU A 32 -21.37 4.87 2.61
CA LEU A 32 -22.56 4.05 2.84
C LEU A 32 -22.42 3.44 4.23
N SER A 33 -23.03 4.09 5.23
CA SER A 33 -23.23 3.49 6.54
C SER A 33 -24.39 2.50 6.44
N LEU A 34 -24.06 1.22 6.23
CA LEU A 34 -24.94 0.11 6.60
C LEU A 34 -24.46 -0.46 7.94
N ARG A 35 -25.40 -0.90 8.79
CA ARG A 35 -25.09 -1.46 10.10
C ARG A 35 -24.35 -2.78 9.93
N MET A 36 -23.07 -2.77 10.30
CA MET A 36 -22.26 -3.98 10.48
C MET A 36 -22.64 -4.64 11.82
N SER A 37 -22.24 -5.89 12.02
CA SER A 37 -22.41 -6.53 13.32
C SER A 37 -21.38 -5.97 14.32
N HIS A 38 -21.79 -5.84 15.59
CA HIS A 38 -20.94 -5.30 16.66
C HIS A 38 -19.58 -6.01 16.78
N ALA A 39 -19.56 -7.34 16.60
CA ALA A 39 -18.33 -8.13 16.65
C ALA A 39 -17.33 -7.75 15.53
N VAL A 40 -17.82 -7.39 14.34
CA VAL A 40 -16.95 -6.98 13.23
C VAL A 40 -16.42 -5.56 13.46
N GLU A 41 -17.23 -4.66 14.01
CA GLU A 41 -16.79 -3.31 14.38
C GLU A 41 -15.69 -3.33 15.46
N GLU A 42 -15.81 -4.21 16.45
CA GLU A 42 -14.76 -4.45 17.46
C GLU A 42 -13.47 -4.96 16.82
N GLN A 43 -13.55 -5.94 15.91
CA GLN A 43 -12.39 -6.48 15.20
C GLN A 43 -11.70 -5.43 14.30
N LEU A 44 -12.47 -4.59 13.61
CA LEU A 44 -11.94 -3.48 12.82
C LEU A 44 -11.26 -2.42 13.71
N SER A 45 -11.83 -2.15 14.88
CA SER A 45 -11.26 -1.23 15.86
C SER A 45 -9.95 -1.77 16.43
N LEU A 46 -9.90 -3.07 16.72
CA LEU A 46 -8.67 -3.75 17.14
C LEU A 46 -7.61 -3.70 16.03
N PHE A 47 -8.00 -3.94 14.78
CA PHE A 47 -7.07 -3.84 13.65
C PHE A 47 -6.49 -2.43 13.52
N ARG A 48 -7.35 -1.41 13.63
CA ARG A 48 -6.92 0.00 13.63
C ARG A 48 -5.92 0.26 14.75
N TYR A 49 -6.20 -0.20 15.96
CA TYR A 49 -5.31 -0.06 17.10
C TYR A 49 -3.94 -0.70 16.84
N LEU A 50 -3.90 -1.91 16.28
CA LEU A 50 -2.64 -2.58 15.93
C LEU A 50 -1.83 -1.78 14.91
N ILE A 51 -2.48 -1.21 13.91
CA ILE A 51 -1.83 -0.34 12.91
C ILE A 51 -1.28 0.93 13.56
N GLN A 52 -2.10 1.61 14.37
CA GLN A 52 -1.72 2.87 15.04
C GLN A 52 -0.59 2.69 16.05
N THR A 53 -0.53 1.53 16.71
CA THR A 53 0.57 1.15 17.60
C THR A 53 1.79 0.58 16.86
N ARG A 54 1.79 0.64 15.52
CA ARG A 54 2.89 0.19 14.65
C ARG A 54 3.24 -1.29 14.82
N SER A 55 2.23 -2.11 15.10
CA SER A 55 2.38 -3.57 15.15
C SER A 55 2.44 -4.14 13.72
N PHE A 56 3.50 -3.82 12.99
CA PHE A 56 3.73 -4.24 11.60
C PHE A 56 4.46 -5.58 11.56
N GLY A 57 3.71 -6.67 11.64
CA GLY A 57 4.28 -8.00 11.57
C GLY A 57 3.29 -9.07 11.14
N GLU A 58 3.79 -10.29 10.99
CA GLU A 58 3.06 -11.46 10.52
C GLU A 58 1.81 -11.79 11.35
N SER A 59 1.82 -11.51 12.66
CA SER A 59 0.63 -11.72 13.51
C SER A 59 -0.51 -10.80 13.11
N THR A 60 -0.21 -9.56 12.73
CA THR A 60 -1.19 -8.55 12.34
C THR A 60 -1.73 -8.83 10.93
N LEU A 61 -0.88 -9.33 10.02
CA LEU A 61 -1.31 -9.80 8.69
C LEU A 61 -2.22 -11.03 8.81
N ARG A 62 -1.85 -12.03 9.63
CA ARG A 62 -2.72 -13.19 9.89
C ARG A 62 -4.04 -12.81 10.54
N PHE A 63 -4.02 -11.80 11.42
CA PHE A 63 -5.26 -11.25 11.95
C PHE A 63 -6.13 -10.65 10.84
N LEU A 64 -5.56 -9.84 9.95
CA LEU A 64 -6.27 -9.31 8.77
C LEU A 64 -6.85 -10.42 7.88
N GLU A 65 -6.06 -11.46 7.58
CA GLU A 65 -6.55 -12.63 6.82
C GLU A 65 -7.75 -13.28 7.50
N SER A 66 -7.73 -13.44 8.83
CA SER A 66 -8.83 -14.04 9.56
C SER A 66 -10.15 -13.26 9.44
N LEU A 67 -10.08 -11.93 9.27
CA LEU A 67 -11.26 -11.08 9.03
C LEU A 67 -11.85 -11.30 7.64
N LEU A 68 -11.03 -11.74 6.68
CA LEU A 68 -11.43 -12.02 5.31
C LEU A 68 -11.98 -13.44 5.13
N VAL A 69 -11.97 -14.28 6.17
CA VAL A 69 -12.54 -15.63 6.17
C VAL A 69 -13.96 -15.58 6.74
N THR A 70 -14.95 -15.26 5.90
CA THR A 70 -16.37 -15.40 6.24
C THR A 70 -17.10 -16.29 5.22
N LYS A 71 -18.09 -17.03 5.69
CA LYS A 71 -18.92 -17.93 4.86
C LYS A 71 -19.98 -17.18 4.05
N ASP A 72 -20.31 -15.95 4.44
CA ASP A 72 -21.31 -15.14 3.76
C ASP A 72 -20.62 -14.12 2.83
N VAL A 73 -20.96 -14.19 1.54
CA VAL A 73 -20.33 -13.37 0.50
C VAL A 73 -20.69 -11.89 0.66
N LYS A 74 -21.90 -11.57 1.14
CA LYS A 74 -22.32 -10.17 1.33
C LYS A 74 -21.51 -9.50 2.44
N SER A 75 -21.40 -10.14 3.61
CA SER A 75 -20.53 -9.68 4.69
C SER A 75 -19.07 -9.62 4.27
N LEU A 76 -18.58 -10.54 3.44
CA LEU A 76 -17.20 -10.49 2.94
C LEU A 76 -16.91 -9.22 2.12
N VAL A 77 -17.83 -8.85 1.22
CA VAL A 77 -17.67 -7.66 0.38
C VAL A 77 -17.68 -6.39 1.24
N GLU A 78 -18.57 -6.31 2.22
CA GLU A 78 -18.66 -5.20 3.17
C GLU A 78 -17.40 -5.08 4.03
N ILE A 79 -16.97 -6.18 4.66
CA ILE A 79 -15.74 -6.24 5.46
C ILE A 79 -14.54 -5.80 4.63
N ARG A 80 -14.40 -6.33 3.41
CA ARG A 80 -13.30 -5.96 2.51
C ARG A 80 -13.34 -4.47 2.17
N SER A 81 -14.51 -3.90 1.90
CA SER A 81 -14.66 -2.46 1.64
C SER A 81 -14.22 -1.63 2.84
N SER A 82 -14.68 -1.97 4.05
CA SER A 82 -14.32 -1.27 5.29
C SER A 82 -12.82 -1.38 5.60
N LEU A 83 -12.23 -2.57 5.41
CA LEU A 83 -10.79 -2.78 5.58
C LEU A 83 -9.98 -1.99 4.57
N LYS A 84 -10.39 -1.95 3.29
CA LYS A 84 -9.74 -1.11 2.27
C LYS A 84 -9.74 0.36 2.69
N GLN A 85 -10.89 0.90 3.09
CA GLN A 85 -10.98 2.29 3.52
C GLN A 85 -10.13 2.58 4.76
N LEU A 86 -10.15 1.69 5.74
CA LEU A 86 -9.30 1.78 6.93
C LEU A 86 -7.83 1.78 6.57
N LEU A 87 -7.37 0.79 5.79
CA LEU A 87 -5.98 0.69 5.34
C LEU A 87 -5.55 1.92 4.54
N LYS A 88 -6.41 2.44 3.64
CA LYS A 88 -6.12 3.69 2.92
C LYS A 88 -5.94 4.87 3.89
N SER A 89 -6.85 5.04 4.85
CA SER A 89 -6.75 6.14 5.82
C SER A 89 -5.52 6.05 6.73
N GLU A 90 -5.24 4.86 7.25
CA GLU A 90 -4.16 4.65 8.22
C GLU A 90 -2.79 4.62 7.55
N SER A 91 -2.66 4.00 6.36
CA SER A 91 -1.41 4.03 5.59
C SER A 91 -1.00 5.45 5.24
N LEU A 92 -1.95 6.31 4.81
CA LEU A 92 -1.66 7.72 4.54
C LEU A 92 -1.09 8.42 5.78
N SER A 93 -1.78 8.28 6.91
CA SER A 93 -1.39 8.89 8.18
C SER A 93 0.01 8.44 8.61
N ILE A 94 0.25 7.12 8.58
CA ILE A 94 1.52 6.54 9.01
C ILE A 94 2.65 6.93 8.06
N ILE A 95 2.44 6.86 6.75
CA ILE A 95 3.48 7.17 5.77
C ILE A 95 3.91 8.64 5.89
N ASN A 96 2.96 9.55 6.15
CA ASN A 96 3.29 10.94 6.44
C ASN A 96 4.09 11.09 7.75
N SER A 97 3.79 10.29 8.77
CA SER A 97 4.50 10.35 10.05
C SER A 97 5.92 9.77 10.00
N ILE A 98 6.20 8.76 9.15
CA ILE A 98 7.52 8.12 9.03
C ILE A 98 8.51 8.92 8.18
N ALA A 99 8.13 10.09 7.66
CA ALA A 99 8.95 10.86 6.70
C ALA A 99 10.39 11.13 7.22
N ALA A 100 10.55 11.35 8.52
CA ALA A 100 11.84 11.60 9.17
C ALA A 100 12.53 10.33 9.72
N GLU A 101 11.88 9.16 9.65
CA GLU A 101 12.42 7.91 10.20
C GLU A 101 13.52 7.31 9.31
N SER A 102 14.18 6.27 9.84
CA SER A 102 15.24 5.57 9.13
C SER A 102 14.70 4.90 7.85
N LEU A 103 15.60 4.64 6.91
CA LEU A 103 15.27 3.91 5.69
C LEU A 103 14.74 2.50 5.98
N HIS A 104 15.29 1.84 7.00
CA HIS A 104 14.84 0.51 7.38
C HIS A 104 13.39 0.53 7.88
N ASP A 105 13.06 1.46 8.79
CA ASP A 105 11.71 1.58 9.34
C ASP A 105 10.70 1.92 8.24
N LYS A 106 11.07 2.81 7.31
CA LYS A 106 10.24 3.12 6.14
C LYS A 106 9.93 1.90 5.29
N LEU A 107 10.94 1.09 5.01
CA LEU A 107 10.76 -0.12 4.21
C LEU A 107 9.90 -1.17 4.93
N VAL A 108 10.06 -1.34 6.25
CA VAL A 108 9.20 -2.22 7.06
C VAL A 108 7.74 -1.79 6.97
N VAL A 109 7.46 -0.49 7.08
CA VAL A 109 6.08 0.02 6.95
C VAL A 109 5.51 -0.19 5.55
N LEU A 110 6.28 0.15 4.51
CA LEU A 110 5.84 -0.04 3.13
C LEU A 110 5.55 -1.52 2.84
N ASP A 111 6.46 -2.41 3.23
CA ASP A 111 6.31 -3.85 3.04
C ASP A 111 5.05 -4.39 3.72
N PHE A 112 4.79 -3.99 4.97
CA PHE A 112 3.56 -4.37 5.67
C PHE A 112 2.29 -3.94 4.91
N PHE A 113 2.23 -2.68 4.47
CA PHE A 113 1.05 -2.18 3.77
C PHE A 113 0.88 -2.78 2.37
N VAL A 114 1.97 -3.08 1.67
CA VAL A 114 1.93 -3.84 0.41
C VAL A 114 1.20 -5.17 0.61
N HIS A 115 1.61 -5.94 1.62
CA HIS A 115 0.96 -7.22 1.93
C HIS A 115 -0.49 -7.03 2.38
N ALA A 116 -0.77 -6.04 3.23
CA ALA A 116 -2.13 -5.75 3.67
C ALA A 116 -3.08 -5.38 2.51
N PHE A 117 -2.64 -4.54 1.57
CA PHE A 117 -3.41 -4.17 0.38
C PHE A 117 -3.60 -5.33 -0.59
N ALA A 118 -2.59 -6.20 -0.73
CA ALA A 118 -2.73 -7.44 -1.50
C ALA A 118 -3.82 -8.35 -0.91
N LEU A 119 -3.83 -8.54 0.41
CA LEU A 119 -4.81 -9.37 1.10
C LEU A 119 -6.25 -8.85 0.94
N VAL A 120 -6.47 -7.55 1.07
CA VAL A 120 -7.80 -6.96 0.87
C VAL A 120 -8.18 -6.82 -0.60
N GLY A 121 -7.29 -7.18 -1.54
CA GLY A 121 -7.54 -7.10 -2.98
C GLY A 121 -7.67 -5.66 -3.49
N ASP A 122 -6.76 -4.79 -3.08
CA ASP A 122 -6.61 -3.43 -3.61
C ASP A 122 -5.29 -3.30 -4.38
N PRO A 123 -5.27 -3.75 -5.66
CA PRO A 123 -4.04 -3.82 -6.44
C PRO A 123 -3.46 -2.43 -6.75
N GLU A 124 -4.28 -1.39 -6.80
CA GLU A 124 -3.83 -0.01 -7.00
C GLU A 124 -2.92 0.46 -5.86
N SER A 125 -3.41 0.38 -4.62
CA SER A 125 -2.65 0.79 -3.44
C SER A 125 -1.43 -0.12 -3.20
N CYS A 126 -1.57 -1.42 -3.47
CA CYS A 126 -0.47 -2.38 -3.39
C CYS A 126 0.67 -2.03 -4.34
N LEU A 127 0.37 -1.83 -5.64
CA LEU A 127 1.38 -1.52 -6.65
C LEU A 127 2.02 -0.15 -6.40
N ALA A 128 1.24 0.83 -5.94
CA ALA A 128 1.77 2.14 -5.57
C ALA A 128 2.87 2.03 -4.50
N LEU A 129 2.58 1.33 -3.40
CA LEU A 129 3.55 1.19 -2.32
C LEU A 129 4.74 0.29 -2.68
N ARG A 130 4.53 -0.75 -3.51
CA ARG A 130 5.62 -1.56 -4.06
C ARG A 130 6.57 -0.72 -4.90
N TYR A 131 6.03 0.13 -5.77
CA TYR A 131 6.84 1.05 -6.58
C TYR A 131 7.67 1.97 -5.69
N GLU A 132 7.05 2.59 -4.68
CA GLU A 132 7.77 3.48 -3.75
C GLU A 132 8.89 2.76 -2.99
N ALA A 133 8.66 1.53 -2.55
CA ALA A 133 9.69 0.72 -1.89
C ALA A 133 10.87 0.42 -2.83
N LEU A 134 10.59 0.07 -4.10
CA LEU A 134 11.63 -0.18 -5.12
C LEU A 134 12.43 1.09 -5.43
N VAL A 135 11.75 2.23 -5.66
CA VAL A 135 12.43 3.52 -5.91
C VAL A 135 13.29 3.92 -4.71
N MET A 136 12.76 3.81 -3.49
CA MET A 136 13.47 4.21 -2.28
C MET A 136 14.74 3.38 -2.06
N ARG A 137 14.66 2.07 -2.34
CA ARG A 137 15.79 1.14 -2.33
C ARG A 137 16.83 1.50 -3.40
N GLU A 138 16.39 1.71 -4.64
CA GLU A 138 17.27 2.02 -5.77
C GLU A 138 18.06 3.31 -5.54
N LEU A 139 17.39 4.36 -5.05
CA LEU A 139 18.03 5.65 -4.73
C LEU A 139 19.08 5.55 -3.62
N LYS A 140 18.99 4.54 -2.75
CA LYS A 140 19.89 4.34 -1.60
C LYS A 140 20.90 3.22 -1.83
N SER A 141 20.81 2.50 -2.94
CA SER A 141 21.70 1.40 -3.32
C SER A 141 23.17 1.82 -3.41
N ALA A 142 23.42 3.06 -3.86
CA ALA A 142 24.76 3.65 -3.95
C ALA A 142 25.47 3.75 -2.57
N SER A 143 24.70 3.92 -1.49
CA SER A 143 25.21 3.96 -0.11
C SER A 143 25.13 2.59 0.58
N PHE A 144 24.21 1.73 0.15
CA PHE A 144 23.95 0.42 0.76
C PHE A 144 23.66 -0.64 -0.32
N GLN A 145 24.68 -1.40 -0.72
CA GLN A 145 24.56 -2.42 -1.78
C GLN A 145 23.46 -3.45 -1.54
N ARG A 146 23.12 -3.75 -0.26
CA ARG A 146 22.01 -4.65 0.10
C ARG A 146 20.63 -4.16 -0.35
N LEU A 147 20.51 -2.89 -0.73
CA LEU A 147 19.27 -2.28 -1.21
C LEU A 147 19.17 -2.25 -2.72
N GLN A 148 20.19 -2.74 -3.44
CA GLN A 148 20.16 -2.81 -4.90
C GLN A 148 18.88 -3.52 -5.37
N VAL A 149 18.14 -2.90 -6.28
CA VAL A 149 17.00 -3.54 -6.90
C VAL A 149 17.49 -4.25 -8.15
N SER A 150 17.25 -5.56 -8.22
CA SER A 150 17.61 -6.30 -9.41
C SER A 150 16.69 -5.94 -10.59
N PRO A 151 17.15 -6.03 -11.84
CA PRO A 151 16.28 -5.88 -13.01
C PRO A 151 15.08 -6.85 -12.99
N VAL A 152 15.25 -8.04 -12.40
CA VAL A 152 14.19 -9.04 -12.25
C VAL A 152 13.07 -8.54 -11.34
N GLU A 153 13.39 -7.84 -10.24
CA GLU A 153 12.36 -7.26 -9.36
C GLU A 153 11.54 -6.18 -10.07
N TRP A 154 12.18 -5.36 -10.90
CA TRP A 154 11.50 -4.37 -11.73
C TRP A 154 10.61 -5.02 -12.79
N LEU A 155 11.08 -6.08 -13.44
CA LEU A 155 10.31 -6.84 -14.41
C LEU A 155 9.08 -7.49 -13.76
N ASN A 156 9.24 -8.11 -12.59
CA ASN A 156 8.14 -8.70 -11.84
C ASN A 156 7.11 -7.63 -11.46
N PHE A 157 7.54 -6.44 -11.04
CA PHE A 157 6.62 -5.33 -10.77
C PHE A 157 5.84 -4.90 -12.01
N VAL A 158 6.49 -4.83 -13.17
CA VAL A 158 5.84 -4.47 -14.44
C VAL A 158 4.81 -5.53 -14.86
N GLU A 159 5.17 -6.81 -14.77
CA GLU A 159 4.26 -7.92 -15.04
C GLU A 159 3.06 -7.88 -14.09
N ASP A 160 3.34 -7.71 -12.80
CA ASP A 160 2.49 -7.17 -11.72
C ASP A 160 1.40 -6.22 -12.22
N ALA A 161 1.86 -5.05 -12.65
CA ALA A 161 1.03 -3.93 -13.06
C ALA A 161 0.22 -4.25 -14.32
N VAL A 162 0.82 -4.88 -15.32
CA VAL A 162 0.17 -5.27 -16.58
C VAL A 162 -0.96 -6.27 -16.32
N HIS A 163 -0.72 -7.29 -15.51
CA HIS A 163 -1.73 -8.30 -15.17
C HIS A 163 -2.94 -7.67 -14.47
N ASN A 164 -2.71 -6.64 -13.66
CA ASN A 164 -3.76 -5.89 -12.97
C ASN A 164 -4.40 -4.77 -13.82
N GLY A 165 -4.10 -4.70 -15.13
CA GLY A 165 -4.70 -3.75 -16.08
C GLY A 165 -4.05 -2.36 -16.09
N PHE A 166 -2.91 -2.18 -15.41
CA PHE A 166 -2.16 -0.92 -15.35
C PHE A 166 -1.08 -0.85 -16.44
N HIS A 167 -1.47 -1.08 -17.70
CA HIS A 167 -0.57 -1.17 -18.86
C HIS A 167 0.33 0.06 -19.07
N SER A 168 -0.11 1.23 -18.61
CA SER A 168 0.68 2.46 -18.69
C SER A 168 1.96 2.44 -17.87
N VAL A 169 2.03 1.61 -16.82
CA VAL A 169 3.21 1.47 -15.96
C VAL A 169 4.34 0.77 -16.71
N ALA A 170 4.01 -0.21 -17.57
CA ALA A 170 4.98 -1.02 -18.32
C ALA A 170 5.80 -0.22 -19.33
N VAL A 171 5.21 0.82 -19.93
CA VAL A 171 5.88 1.65 -20.94
C VAL A 171 7.03 2.43 -20.32
N LYS A 172 6.96 2.75 -19.01
CA LYS A 172 7.93 3.66 -18.39
C LYS A 172 9.15 2.96 -17.79
N VAL A 173 8.99 1.73 -17.30
CA VAL A 173 10.09 0.94 -16.72
C VAL A 173 11.02 0.35 -17.79
N THR A 174 10.55 0.24 -19.04
CA THR A 174 11.35 -0.31 -20.15
C THR A 174 12.25 0.73 -20.85
N ILE A 175 12.13 2.03 -20.51
CA ILE A 175 12.77 3.14 -21.25
C ILE A 175 13.87 3.88 -20.45
N GLU A 176 14.16 3.49 -19.20
CA GLU A 176 15.35 3.98 -18.45
C GLU A 176 16.43 2.90 -18.34
#